data_AF-A0A536IJM0-F1
#
_entry.id   AF-A0A536IJM0-F1
#
_cell.length_a   1.000
_cell.length_b   1.000
_cell.length_c   1.000
_cell.angle_alpha   90.00
_cell.angle_beta   90.00
_cell.angle_gamma   90.00
#
_symmetry.space_group_name_H-M   'P 1'
#
loop_
_entity.id
_entity.type
_entity.pdbx_description
1 polymer ?
#
loop_
_entity_poly.entity_id
_entity_poly.type
_entity_poly.pdbx_seq_one_letter_code
_entity_poly.pdbx_strand_id
1 'polypeptide(L)'
;MAARAGRAPAPQGILRAPRWSPDGGSALVLRIGTTSNSFAADGAETATLLVDIGTGRVSDLGVVLNSGWAVWGPGGSLAYVRGGGRMTWENKTLIVRSPDGRERVRNVSGERVALAPDWDPAHGRLGCVSGPAAPGSGNGDGYIDGLGGGARVAVIADDVRSTEVRCGEGRVVEGLRFSKDGDALLLLCRKPGRDPLPLELWLYRMADGTSAPLVRGIASDRLAGGFGFYGMQPNLVAITAWSRAAR
;
A
#
# COMPACT_ATOMS: atom_id res chain seq x y z
N MET A 1 -30.62 40.31 16.92
CA MET A 1 -30.54 38.87 17.29
C MET A 1 -29.60 38.20 16.29
N ALA A 2 -28.35 37.93 16.68
CA ALA A 2 -27.38 37.27 15.80
C ALA A 2 -27.58 35.75 15.89
N ALA A 3 -27.82 35.09 14.76
CA ALA A 3 -27.89 33.64 14.69
C ALA A 3 -26.51 33.05 15.02
N ARG A 4 -26.45 32.23 16.07
CA ARG A 4 -25.26 31.40 16.35
C ARG A 4 -25.07 30.45 15.18
N ALA A 5 -23.92 30.54 14.52
CA ALA A 5 -23.48 29.52 13.57
C ALA A 5 -23.52 28.16 14.30
N GLY A 6 -24.37 27.26 13.81
CA GLY A 6 -24.46 25.90 14.33
C GLY A 6 -23.09 25.24 14.21
N ARG A 7 -22.54 24.80 15.34
CA ARG A 7 -21.32 24.00 15.38
C ARG A 7 -21.60 22.75 14.53
N ALA A 8 -20.82 22.56 13.45
CA ALA A 8 -20.94 21.36 12.64
C ALA A 8 -20.93 20.12 13.55
N PRO A 9 -21.81 19.13 13.34
CA PRO A 9 -21.80 17.92 14.16
C PRO A 9 -20.41 17.31 14.14
N ALA A 10 -19.95 16.87 15.32
CA ALA A 10 -18.66 16.19 15.42
C ALA A 10 -18.67 15.00 14.45
N PRO A 11 -17.62 14.78 13.65
CA PRO A 11 -17.58 13.69 12.70
C PRO A 11 -17.83 12.37 13.43
N GLN A 12 -18.95 11.72 13.10
CA GLN A 12 -19.32 10.41 13.64
C GLN A 12 -18.66 9.31 12.81
N GLY A 13 -18.40 8.16 13.44
CA GLY A 13 -17.86 6.99 12.75
C GLY A 13 -17.11 6.02 13.67
N ILE A 14 -16.85 4.83 13.15
CA ILE A 14 -16.05 3.80 13.82
C ILE A 14 -14.58 4.07 13.53
N LEU A 15 -13.75 4.03 14.57
CA LEU A 15 -12.31 4.09 14.46
C LEU A 15 -11.73 2.68 14.37
N ARG A 16 -10.84 2.44 13.39
CA ARG A 16 -10.24 1.13 13.14
C ARG A 16 -8.74 1.24 12.88
N ALA A 17 -8.05 0.11 13.08
CA ALA A 17 -6.65 -0.12 12.71
C ALA A 17 -5.69 0.99 13.20
N PRO A 18 -5.69 1.34 14.51
CA PRO A 18 -4.75 2.32 15.04
C PRO A 18 -3.31 1.83 14.84
N ARG A 19 -2.42 2.72 14.40
CA ARG A 19 -1.00 2.40 14.20
C ARG A 19 -0.10 3.54 14.65
N TRP A 20 0.76 3.21 15.61
CA TRP A 20 1.74 4.13 16.16
C TRP A 20 2.84 4.45 15.15
N SER A 21 3.26 5.71 15.18
CA SER A 21 4.57 6.14 14.68
C SER A 21 5.69 5.48 15.51
N PRO A 22 6.91 5.34 14.96
CA PRO A 22 8.00 4.63 15.64
C PRO A 22 8.41 5.25 16.98
N ASP A 23 8.26 6.57 17.13
CA ASP A 23 8.58 7.31 18.36
C ASP A 23 7.40 7.39 19.34
N GLY A 24 6.22 6.88 18.96
CA GLY A 24 4.99 6.96 19.74
C GLY A 24 4.35 8.35 19.81
N GLY A 25 4.90 9.36 19.14
CA GLY A 25 4.40 10.74 19.20
C GLY A 25 3.13 10.98 18.38
N SER A 26 2.87 10.10 17.41
CA SER A 26 1.70 10.15 16.52
C SER A 26 1.06 8.77 16.32
N ALA A 27 -0.22 8.75 15.93
CA ALA A 27 -0.91 7.54 15.49
C ALA A 27 -1.75 7.79 14.23
N LEU A 28 -1.81 6.80 13.35
CA LEU A 28 -2.77 6.73 12.26
C LEU A 28 -4.02 5.99 12.71
N VAL A 29 -5.19 6.48 12.34
CA VAL A 29 -6.48 5.83 12.62
C VAL A 29 -7.39 5.95 11.39
N LEU A 30 -7.98 4.84 10.95
CA LEU A 30 -9.00 4.87 9.90
C LEU A 30 -10.36 5.18 10.55
N ARG A 31 -11.00 6.27 10.13
CA ARG A 31 -12.40 6.57 10.42
C ARG A 31 -13.28 6.03 9.29
N ILE A 32 -14.35 5.33 9.65
CA ILE A 32 -15.42 4.91 8.74
C ILE A 32 -16.75 5.47 9.28
N GLY A 33 -17.34 6.44 8.58
CA GLY A 33 -18.61 7.07 8.97
C GLY A 33 -19.85 6.25 8.58
N THR A 34 -19.70 5.32 7.64
CA THR A 34 -20.80 4.50 7.12
C THR A 34 -20.79 3.07 7.70
N THR A 35 -21.98 2.47 7.80
CA THR A 35 -22.14 1.04 8.11
C THR A 35 -22.10 0.15 6.85
N SER A 36 -22.12 0.75 5.64
CA SER A 36 -22.04 0.03 4.37
C SER A 36 -20.60 -0.25 3.99
N ASN A 37 -20.20 -1.53 4.00
CA ASN A 37 -18.87 -1.95 3.54
C ASN A 37 -18.61 -1.60 2.06
N SER A 38 -19.66 -1.57 1.23
CA SER A 38 -19.50 -1.21 -0.19
C SER A 38 -19.16 0.26 -0.34
N PHE A 39 -19.90 1.15 0.34
CA PHE A 39 -19.62 2.59 0.31
C PHE A 39 -18.28 2.91 0.96
N ALA A 40 -17.93 2.23 2.05
CA ALA A 40 -16.60 2.37 2.65
C ALA A 40 -15.49 1.94 1.67
N ALA A 41 -15.69 0.87 0.88
CA ALA A 41 -14.72 0.43 -0.13
C ALA A 41 -14.57 1.42 -1.30
N ASP A 42 -15.62 2.19 -1.60
CA ASP A 42 -15.55 3.31 -2.56
C ASP A 42 -14.88 4.56 -1.96
N GLY A 43 -14.65 4.56 -0.65
CA GLY A 43 -14.06 5.65 0.11
C GLY A 43 -15.06 6.63 0.71
N ALA A 44 -16.36 6.40 0.51
CA ALA A 44 -17.40 7.25 1.05
C ALA A 44 -17.37 7.25 2.58
N GLU A 45 -17.35 8.45 3.16
CA GLU A 45 -17.26 8.68 4.61
C GLU A 45 -16.04 8.03 5.28
N THR A 46 -15.00 7.69 4.51
CA THR A 46 -13.73 7.20 5.06
C THR A 46 -12.69 8.30 5.11
N ALA A 47 -11.88 8.30 6.15
CA ALA A 47 -10.74 9.20 6.28
C ALA A 47 -9.65 8.52 7.10
N THR A 48 -8.41 8.64 6.67
CA THR A 48 -7.27 8.30 7.52
C THR A 48 -6.83 9.53 8.28
N LEU A 49 -6.93 9.43 9.60
CA LEU A 49 -6.61 10.49 10.53
C LEU A 49 -5.20 10.28 11.06
N LEU A 50 -4.39 11.33 11.04
CA LEU A 50 -3.14 11.42 11.77
C LEU A 50 -3.39 12.19 13.07
N VAL A 51 -3.18 11.52 14.19
CA VAL A 51 -3.40 12.04 15.53
C VAL A 51 -2.04 12.30 16.18
N ASP A 52 -1.79 13.55 16.52
CA ASP A 52 -0.68 13.95 17.38
C ASP A 52 -1.05 13.64 18.84
N ILE A 53 -0.25 12.82 19.51
CA ILE A 53 -0.60 12.22 20.79
C ILE A 53 -0.36 13.19 21.94
N GLY A 54 0.65 14.07 21.82
CA GLY A 54 0.96 15.05 22.85
C GLY A 54 -0.03 16.23 22.88
N THR A 55 -0.52 16.63 21.71
CA THR A 55 -1.39 17.81 21.56
C THR A 55 -2.86 17.47 21.32
N GLY A 56 -3.17 16.22 20.95
CA GLY A 56 -4.49 15.80 20.51
C GLY A 56 -4.90 16.36 19.14
N ARG A 57 -3.98 17.01 18.40
CA ARG A 57 -4.28 17.57 17.08
C ARG A 57 -4.54 16.45 16.08
N VAL A 58 -5.63 16.58 15.32
CA VAL A 58 -6.02 15.62 14.28
C VAL A 58 -5.86 16.25 12.90
N SER A 59 -5.16 15.57 12.00
CA SER A 59 -5.03 15.92 10.58
C SER A 59 -5.70 14.85 9.72
N ASP A 60 -6.51 15.27 8.75
CA ASP A 60 -7.12 14.37 7.77
C ASP A 60 -6.15 14.15 6.60
N LEU A 61 -5.70 12.90 6.40
CA LEU A 61 -4.83 12.52 5.28
C LEU A 61 -5.62 12.14 4.03
N GLY A 62 -6.95 12.20 4.09
CA GLY A 62 -7.88 11.80 3.05
C GLY A 62 -8.16 10.29 3.04
N VAL A 63 -8.67 9.81 1.92
CA VAL A 63 -9.02 8.41 1.74
C VAL A 63 -7.76 7.56 1.54
N VAL A 64 -7.51 6.64 2.48
CA VAL A 64 -6.49 5.59 2.40
C VAL A 64 -7.18 4.27 2.73
N LEU A 65 -7.64 3.57 1.69
CA LEU A 65 -8.60 2.47 1.81
C LEU A 65 -8.04 1.20 2.47
N ASN A 66 -6.71 1.03 2.48
CA ASN A 66 -6.08 -0.15 3.05
C ASN A 66 -5.01 0.25 4.06
N SER A 67 -5.05 -0.36 5.24
CA SER A 67 -4.02 -0.17 6.27
C SER A 67 -2.61 -0.48 5.72
N GLY A 68 -2.42 -1.55 4.94
CA GLY A 68 -1.13 -1.86 4.30
C GLY A 68 -0.63 -0.80 3.31
N TRP A 69 -1.43 0.23 3.00
CA TRP A 69 -1.06 1.35 2.16
C TRP A 69 -0.61 2.59 2.92
N ALA A 70 -0.34 2.49 4.21
CA ALA A 70 0.41 3.53 4.92
C ALA A 70 1.43 2.89 5.84
N VAL A 71 2.68 3.35 5.77
CA VAL A 71 3.81 2.79 6.52
C VAL A 71 4.71 3.91 7.02
N TRP A 72 5.03 3.85 8.32
CA TRP A 72 6.03 4.71 8.91
C TRP A 72 7.43 4.25 8.52
N GLY A 73 8.26 5.20 8.15
CA GLY A 73 9.68 5.00 7.88
C GLY A 73 10.55 5.45 9.04
N PRO A 74 11.88 5.23 8.92
CA PRO A 74 12.85 5.79 9.84
C PRO A 74 12.70 7.31 9.96
N GLY A 75 12.98 7.85 11.16
CA GLY A 75 12.96 9.29 11.42
C GLY A 75 11.58 9.94 11.39
N GLY A 76 10.48 9.17 11.39
CA GLY A 76 9.11 9.70 11.48
C GLY A 76 8.48 10.10 10.15
N SER A 77 9.13 9.77 9.02
CA SER A 77 8.51 9.95 7.70
C SER A 77 7.35 8.96 7.50
N LEU A 78 6.31 9.36 6.77
CA LEU A 78 5.16 8.50 6.46
C LEU A 78 5.03 8.34 4.94
N ALA A 79 5.03 7.11 4.45
CA ALA A 79 4.64 6.81 3.07
C ALA A 79 3.21 6.26 3.06
N TYR A 80 2.34 6.78 2.20
CA TYR A 80 0.97 6.30 2.10
C TYR A 80 0.33 6.51 0.74
N VAL A 81 -0.64 5.68 0.39
CA VAL A 81 -1.40 5.80 -0.85
C VAL A 81 -2.70 6.55 -0.57
N ARG A 82 -2.80 7.77 -1.10
CA ARG A 82 -4.04 8.56 -1.09
C ARG A 82 -4.85 8.27 -2.33
N GLY A 83 -6.16 8.13 -2.17
CA GLY A 83 -7.09 7.97 -3.29
C GLY A 83 -8.27 7.06 -2.96
N GLY A 84 -9.45 7.45 -3.45
CA GLY A 84 -10.70 6.70 -3.29
C GLY A 84 -11.02 5.81 -4.48
N GLY A 85 -12.24 5.26 -4.49
CA GLY A 85 -12.72 4.34 -5.52
C GLY A 85 -12.21 2.92 -5.33
N ARG A 86 -13.10 1.97 -5.60
CA ARG A 86 -12.87 0.52 -5.43
C ARG A 86 -11.83 -0.06 -6.38
N MET A 87 -11.59 0.60 -7.50
CA MET A 87 -10.63 0.17 -8.52
C MET A 87 -9.21 0.49 -8.03
N THR A 88 -8.37 -0.55 -7.92
CA THR A 88 -7.04 -0.41 -7.31
C THR A 88 -6.04 0.33 -8.20
N TRP A 89 -6.10 0.09 -9.51
CA TRP A 89 -5.12 0.58 -10.49
C TRP A 89 -5.53 1.91 -11.14
N GLU A 90 -6.37 2.68 -10.46
CA GLU A 90 -6.74 4.04 -10.86
C GLU A 90 -6.91 4.92 -9.63
N ASN A 91 -6.79 6.24 -9.82
CA ASN A 91 -7.09 7.24 -8.79
C ASN A 91 -6.32 7.03 -7.48
N LYS A 92 -5.12 6.44 -7.54
CA LYS A 92 -4.23 6.21 -6.40
C LYS A 92 -2.92 6.97 -6.59
N THR A 93 -2.46 7.61 -5.52
CA THR A 93 -1.22 8.38 -5.51
C THR A 93 -0.40 8.02 -4.28
N LEU A 94 0.84 7.59 -4.48
CA LEU A 94 1.78 7.39 -3.40
C LEU A 94 2.34 8.75 -2.94
N ILE A 95 2.19 9.04 -1.66
CA ILE A 95 2.63 10.27 -1.01
C ILE A 95 3.67 9.92 0.03
N VAL A 96 4.72 10.72 0.13
CA VAL A 96 5.66 10.72 1.25
C VAL A 96 5.48 12.02 2.02
N ARG A 97 5.21 11.91 3.31
CA ARG A 97 5.08 13.02 4.24
C ARG A 97 6.28 13.03 5.19
N SER A 98 6.99 14.15 5.19
CA SER A 98 8.09 14.41 6.12
C SER A 98 7.56 14.62 7.55
N PRO A 99 8.40 14.45 8.60
CA PRO A 99 8.00 14.67 10.00
C PRO A 99 7.46 16.08 10.27
N ASP A 100 7.96 17.08 9.53
CA ASP A 100 7.47 18.47 9.61
C ASP A 100 6.10 18.70 8.93
N GLY A 101 5.51 17.64 8.37
CA GLY A 101 4.21 17.66 7.72
C GLY A 101 4.22 17.99 6.23
N ARG A 102 5.37 18.27 5.62
CA ARG A 102 5.45 18.50 4.16
C ARG A 102 5.18 17.22 3.40
N GLU A 103 4.30 17.29 2.41
CA GLU A 103 3.95 16.16 1.53
C GLU A 103 4.61 16.33 0.17
N ARG A 104 5.11 15.21 -0.37
CA ARG A 104 5.56 15.10 -1.76
C ARG A 104 4.93 13.88 -2.41
N VAL A 105 4.52 14.05 -3.65
CA VAL A 105 4.03 12.93 -4.47
C VAL A 105 5.23 12.12 -4.96
N ARG A 106 5.16 10.80 -4.81
CA ARG A 106 6.18 9.87 -5.30
C ARG A 106 5.57 9.07 -6.44
N ASN A 107 6.20 9.17 -7.62
CA ASN A 107 5.92 8.31 -8.77
C ASN A 107 4.51 8.49 -9.39
N VAL A 108 4.26 9.66 -9.97
CA VAL A 108 3.13 9.90 -10.89
C VAL A 108 3.72 10.25 -12.25
N SER A 109 3.93 9.25 -13.10
CA SER A 109 3.44 9.45 -14.47
C SER A 109 1.97 9.06 -14.41
N GLY A 110 1.06 9.82 -15.03
CA GLY A 110 -0.37 9.45 -15.08
C GLY A 110 -0.63 8.07 -15.70
N GLU A 111 0.42 7.43 -16.21
CA GLU A 111 0.49 6.10 -16.79
C GLU A 111 0.70 4.99 -15.76
N ARG A 112 1.03 5.30 -14.49
CA ARG A 112 1.36 4.30 -13.47
C ARG A 112 0.70 4.57 -12.13
N VAL A 113 0.44 3.47 -11.42
CA VAL A 113 -0.01 3.47 -10.03
C VAL A 113 1.05 2.78 -9.17
N ALA A 114 1.25 3.30 -7.96
CA ALA A 114 2.19 2.78 -6.97
C ALA A 114 1.46 2.51 -5.64
N LEU A 115 1.61 1.29 -5.12
CA LEU A 115 0.87 0.75 -3.98
C LEU A 115 1.81 0.01 -3.03
N ALA A 116 1.27 -0.37 -1.86
CA ALA A 116 1.97 -1.20 -0.88
C ALA A 116 3.41 -0.72 -0.59
N PRO A 117 3.59 0.55 -0.15
CA PRO A 117 4.91 1.06 0.16
C PRO A 117 5.57 0.29 1.31
N ASP A 118 6.89 0.19 1.27
CA ASP A 118 7.73 -0.30 2.37
C ASP A 118 9.05 0.47 2.43
N TRP A 119 9.53 0.76 3.64
CA TRP A 119 10.79 1.49 3.83
C TRP A 119 11.95 0.54 4.00
N ASP A 120 13.07 0.85 3.37
CA ASP A 120 14.37 0.32 3.75
C ASP A 120 14.80 0.97 5.06
N PRO A 121 14.84 0.21 6.17
CA PRO A 121 15.16 0.79 7.47
C PRO A 121 16.63 1.18 7.62
N ALA A 122 17.55 0.59 6.83
CA ALA A 122 18.98 0.82 6.93
C ALA A 122 19.43 1.99 6.06
N HIS A 123 18.88 2.11 4.85
CA HIS A 123 19.36 3.09 3.85
C HIS A 123 18.32 4.15 3.48
N GLY A 124 17.11 4.12 4.05
CA GLY A 124 16.09 5.16 3.84
C GLY A 124 15.46 5.18 2.44
N ARG A 125 15.65 4.13 1.64
CA ARG A 125 15.00 3.94 0.33
C ARG A 125 13.52 3.60 0.53
N LEU A 126 12.69 3.93 -0.45
CA LEU A 126 11.28 3.55 -0.47
C LEU A 126 11.03 2.53 -1.58
N GLY A 127 10.45 1.39 -1.21
CA GLY A 127 9.95 0.39 -2.14
C GLY A 127 8.44 0.54 -2.32
N CYS A 128 7.92 0.27 -3.51
CA CYS A 128 6.49 0.09 -3.77
C CYS A 128 6.22 -0.94 -4.88
N VAL A 129 5.01 -1.49 -4.91
CA VAL A 129 4.52 -2.24 -6.07
C VAL A 129 3.97 -1.26 -7.08
N SER A 130 4.40 -1.35 -8.33
CA SER A 130 3.96 -0.46 -9.39
C SER A 130 3.49 -1.23 -10.61
N GLY A 131 2.48 -0.68 -11.29
CA GLY A 131 1.94 -1.20 -12.53
C GLY A 131 1.30 -0.08 -13.35
N PRO A 132 0.96 -0.33 -14.61
CA PRO A 132 0.21 0.60 -15.43
C PRO A 132 -1.10 1.05 -14.77
N ALA A 133 -1.46 2.31 -14.94
CA ALA A 133 -2.80 2.78 -14.61
C ALA A 133 -3.82 2.11 -15.54
N ALA A 134 -4.97 1.72 -15.02
CA ALA A 134 -6.03 1.06 -15.78
C ALA A 134 -7.42 1.69 -15.51
N PRO A 135 -7.65 2.96 -15.92
CA PRO A 135 -8.88 3.69 -15.62
C PRO A 135 -10.14 3.01 -16.19
N GLY A 136 -11.25 3.06 -15.44
CA GLY A 136 -12.55 2.54 -15.86
C GLY A 136 -12.66 1.01 -15.87
N SER A 137 -11.57 0.30 -15.54
CA SER A 137 -11.55 -1.14 -15.44
C SER A 137 -11.33 -1.54 -13.98
N GLY A 138 -12.16 -2.45 -13.46
CA GLY A 138 -11.86 -3.17 -12.21
C GLY A 138 -10.58 -4.02 -12.29
N ASN A 139 -9.93 -4.04 -13.45
CA ASN A 139 -8.77 -4.83 -13.84
C ASN A 139 -8.98 -6.35 -13.85
N GLY A 140 -10.11 -6.87 -13.33
CA GLY A 140 -10.71 -8.17 -13.65
C GLY A 140 -9.73 -9.33 -13.88
N ASP A 141 -9.90 -10.04 -15.00
CA ASP A 141 -8.97 -11.09 -15.44
C ASP A 141 -7.57 -10.54 -15.78
N GLY A 142 -7.46 -9.28 -16.24
CA GLY A 142 -6.17 -8.64 -16.54
C GLY A 142 -5.22 -8.59 -15.33
N TYR A 143 -5.75 -8.40 -14.12
CA TYR A 143 -4.97 -8.50 -12.88
C TYR A 143 -4.36 -9.89 -12.70
N ILE A 144 -5.14 -10.94 -12.96
CA ILE A 144 -4.74 -12.35 -12.82
C ILE A 144 -3.78 -12.77 -13.93
N ASP A 145 -4.03 -12.32 -15.15
CA ASP A 145 -3.24 -12.63 -16.32
C ASP A 145 -1.97 -11.76 -16.44
N GLY A 146 -1.77 -10.82 -15.50
CA GLY A 146 -0.58 -9.98 -15.48
C GLY A 146 -0.55 -8.93 -16.60
N LEU A 147 -1.71 -8.49 -17.07
CA LEU A 147 -1.90 -7.54 -18.17
C LEU A 147 -2.45 -6.20 -17.67
N GLY A 148 -2.19 -5.11 -18.38
CA GLY A 148 -2.65 -3.77 -17.96
C GLY A 148 -2.15 -3.45 -16.55
N GLY A 149 -3.05 -3.07 -15.62
CA GLY A 149 -2.66 -2.86 -14.22
C GLY A 149 -2.17 -4.12 -13.50
N GLY A 150 -2.35 -5.31 -14.09
CA GLY A 150 -1.79 -6.58 -13.64
C GLY A 150 -0.30 -6.74 -13.98
N ALA A 151 0.25 -5.97 -14.91
CA ALA A 151 1.66 -6.02 -15.32
C ALA A 151 2.56 -5.32 -14.29
N ARG A 152 2.79 -5.98 -13.15
CA ARG A 152 3.29 -5.36 -11.93
C ARG A 152 4.73 -5.73 -11.63
N VAL A 153 5.45 -4.74 -11.12
CA VAL A 153 6.86 -4.81 -10.72
C VAL A 153 7.04 -4.20 -9.33
N ALA A 154 8.13 -4.55 -8.66
CA ALA A 154 8.61 -3.76 -7.54
C ALA A 154 9.40 -2.56 -8.08
N VAL A 155 9.31 -1.42 -7.41
CA VAL A 155 10.14 -0.26 -7.66
C VAL A 155 10.80 0.11 -6.34
N ILE A 156 12.12 0.25 -6.35
CA ILE A 156 12.89 0.81 -5.25
C ILE A 156 13.34 2.19 -5.68
N ALA A 157 13.12 3.21 -4.86
CA ALA A 157 13.52 4.57 -5.18
C ALA A 157 14.12 5.30 -3.98
N ASP A 158 15.22 6.00 -4.24
CA ASP A 158 15.71 7.12 -3.45
C ASP A 158 15.37 8.44 -4.16
N ASP A 159 15.83 9.56 -3.62
CA ASP A 159 15.48 10.89 -4.14
C ASP A 159 16.08 11.22 -5.51
N VAL A 160 17.00 10.40 -5.99
CA VAL A 160 17.76 10.63 -7.22
C VAL A 160 17.46 9.55 -8.26
N ARG A 161 17.21 8.30 -7.82
CA ARG A 161 17.14 7.12 -8.69
C ARG A 161 15.97 6.23 -8.31
N SER A 162 15.44 5.56 -9.33
CA SER A 162 14.53 4.43 -9.19
C SER A 162 15.08 3.20 -9.91
N THR A 163 14.72 2.02 -9.42
CA THR A 163 15.10 0.74 -10.00
C THR A 163 13.88 -0.17 -10.00
N GLU A 164 13.54 -0.71 -11.17
CA GLU A 164 12.55 -1.77 -11.27
C GLU A 164 13.17 -3.09 -10.86
N VAL A 165 12.45 -3.84 -10.02
CA VAL A 165 12.79 -5.18 -9.60
C VAL A 165 11.66 -6.11 -10.02
N ARG A 166 12.05 -7.18 -10.71
CA ARG A 166 11.13 -8.19 -11.25
C ARG A 166 11.32 -9.52 -10.52
N CYS A 167 10.23 -10.26 -10.45
CA CYS A 167 10.32 -11.69 -10.17
C CYS A 167 11.01 -12.41 -11.34
N GLY A 168 11.35 -13.68 -11.19
CA GLY A 168 11.87 -14.47 -12.31
C GLY A 168 10.90 -14.49 -13.52
N GLU A 169 11.40 -15.00 -14.64
CA GLU A 169 10.75 -14.89 -15.95
C GLU A 169 9.25 -15.22 -15.92
N GLY A 170 8.43 -14.33 -16.48
CA GLY A 170 6.98 -14.52 -16.59
C GLY A 170 6.17 -14.37 -15.31
N ARG A 171 6.76 -13.94 -14.18
CA ARG A 171 6.03 -13.65 -12.93
C ARG A 171 5.80 -12.15 -12.75
N VAL A 172 4.73 -11.79 -12.05
CA VAL A 172 4.42 -10.40 -11.66
C VAL A 172 4.60 -10.22 -10.15
N VAL A 173 4.86 -8.99 -9.71
CA VAL A 173 5.04 -8.65 -8.29
C VAL A 173 3.69 -8.27 -7.65
N GLU A 174 3.39 -8.88 -6.52
CA GLU A 174 2.23 -8.60 -5.66
C GLU A 174 2.58 -7.75 -4.44
N GLY A 175 3.83 -7.84 -3.98
CA GLY A 175 4.28 -7.23 -2.75
C GLY A 175 5.80 -7.30 -2.62
N LEU A 176 6.34 -6.42 -1.78
CA LEU A 176 7.75 -6.41 -1.43
C LEU A 176 7.93 -6.08 0.05
N ARG A 177 9.08 -6.47 0.60
CA ARG A 177 9.49 -6.14 1.96
C ARG A 177 11.00 -6.03 2.04
N PHE A 178 11.52 -4.96 2.63
CA PHE A 178 12.94 -4.87 2.96
C PHE A 178 13.30 -5.77 4.14
N SER A 179 14.46 -6.41 4.01
CA SER A 179 15.21 -6.93 5.15
C SER A 179 15.62 -5.79 6.09
N LYS A 180 15.89 -6.12 7.36
CA LYS A 180 16.24 -5.12 8.38
C LYS A 180 17.57 -4.41 8.10
N ASP A 181 18.50 -5.09 7.43
CA ASP A 181 19.79 -4.54 6.99
C ASP A 181 19.69 -3.87 5.61
N GLY A 182 18.57 -4.01 4.90
CA GLY A 182 18.38 -3.42 3.58
C GLY A 182 19.15 -4.12 2.46
N ASP A 183 19.80 -5.26 2.72
CA ASP A 183 20.63 -5.97 1.73
C ASP A 183 19.84 -6.95 0.86
N ALA A 184 18.57 -7.17 1.22
CA ALA A 184 17.65 -8.02 0.48
C ALA A 184 16.22 -7.51 0.50
N LEU A 185 15.45 -7.93 -0.51
CA LEU A 185 14.00 -7.84 -0.56
C LEU A 185 13.38 -9.24 -0.52
N LEU A 186 12.34 -9.41 0.28
CA LEU A 186 11.36 -10.44 0.01
C LEU A 186 10.38 -9.90 -1.03
N LEU A 187 10.17 -10.66 -2.09
CA LEU A 187 9.18 -10.37 -3.12
C LEU A 187 8.09 -11.43 -3.06
N LEU A 188 6.85 -10.96 -3.10
CA LEU A 188 5.71 -11.84 -3.29
C LEU A 188 5.37 -11.81 -4.78
N CYS A 189 5.55 -12.95 -5.42
CA CYS A 189 5.41 -13.12 -6.86
C CYS A 189 4.15 -13.92 -7.17
N ARG A 190 3.52 -13.62 -8.31
CA ARG A 190 2.39 -14.36 -8.86
C ARG A 190 2.76 -14.92 -10.23
N LYS A 191 2.47 -16.21 -10.43
CA LYS A 191 2.30 -16.81 -11.75
C LYS A 191 1.01 -16.27 -12.37
N PRO A 192 1.06 -15.62 -13.54
CA PRO A 192 -0.14 -15.22 -14.25
C PRO A 192 -1.07 -16.40 -14.57
N GLY A 193 -2.36 -16.12 -14.67
CA GLY A 193 -3.40 -17.11 -14.95
C GLY A 193 -4.00 -17.76 -13.72
N ARG A 194 -4.91 -18.71 -13.94
CA ARG A 194 -5.81 -19.29 -12.92
C ARG A 194 -5.23 -20.52 -12.21
N ASP A 195 -3.95 -20.47 -11.85
CA ASP A 195 -3.32 -21.51 -11.04
C ASP A 195 -3.88 -21.46 -9.60
N PRO A 196 -4.35 -22.58 -9.00
CA PRO A 196 -4.88 -22.60 -7.63
C PRO A 196 -3.82 -22.26 -6.56
N LEU A 197 -2.54 -22.39 -6.90
CA LEU A 197 -1.39 -22.08 -6.07
C LEU A 197 -0.46 -21.10 -6.81
N PRO A 198 -0.94 -19.87 -7.12
CA PRO A 198 -0.25 -18.98 -8.05
C PRO A 198 0.90 -18.21 -7.40
N LEU A 199 0.96 -18.19 -6.06
CA LEU A 199 1.86 -17.32 -5.32
C LEU A 199 3.17 -18.02 -4.99
N GLU A 200 4.24 -17.24 -5.02
CA GLU A 200 5.60 -17.67 -4.73
C GLU A 200 6.30 -16.58 -3.90
N LEU A 201 7.06 -16.96 -2.88
CA LEU A 201 7.93 -16.04 -2.13
C LEU A 201 9.33 -16.12 -2.73
N TRP A 202 9.89 -14.98 -3.08
CA TRP A 202 11.22 -14.86 -3.68
C TRP A 202 12.13 -13.99 -2.82
N LEU A 203 13.42 -14.25 -2.89
CA LEU A 203 14.47 -13.44 -2.29
C LEU A 203 15.24 -12.74 -3.40
N TYR A 204 15.24 -11.41 -3.36
CA TYR A 204 16.08 -10.57 -4.21
C TYR A 204 17.23 -10.01 -3.38
N ARG A 205 18.47 -10.17 -3.87
CA ARG A 205 19.67 -9.67 -3.22
C ARG A 205 20.08 -8.34 -3.86
N MET A 206 20.26 -7.31 -3.03
CA MET A 206 20.59 -5.97 -3.51
C MET A 206 22.01 -5.87 -4.07
N ALA A 207 22.94 -6.70 -3.57
CA ALA A 207 24.36 -6.62 -3.92
C ALA A 207 24.64 -7.00 -5.39
N ASP A 208 23.96 -8.00 -5.92
CA ASP A 208 24.20 -8.56 -7.25
C ASP A 208 22.93 -8.61 -8.13
N GLY A 209 21.80 -8.17 -7.60
CA GLY A 209 20.51 -8.19 -8.29
C GLY A 209 19.96 -9.59 -8.52
N THR A 210 20.50 -10.61 -7.87
CA THR A 210 20.02 -11.99 -8.02
C THR A 210 18.64 -12.16 -7.37
N SER A 211 17.77 -12.93 -8.02
CA SER A 211 16.42 -13.22 -7.57
C SER A 211 16.13 -14.71 -7.64
N ALA A 212 15.74 -15.32 -6.53
CA ALA A 212 15.46 -16.75 -6.47
C ALA A 212 14.21 -17.07 -5.63
N PRO A 213 13.41 -18.09 -6.00
CA PRO A 213 12.25 -18.50 -5.22
C PRO A 213 12.69 -19.22 -3.93
N LEU A 214 12.11 -18.81 -2.81
CA LEU A 214 12.23 -19.46 -1.51
C LEU A 214 11.09 -20.46 -1.26
N VAL A 215 9.86 -20.05 -1.60
CA VAL A 215 8.64 -20.84 -1.39
C VAL A 215 7.81 -20.78 -2.65
N ARG A 216 7.26 -21.91 -3.08
CA ARG A 216 6.37 -22.00 -4.24
C ARG A 216 5.05 -22.64 -3.84
N GLY A 217 4.02 -22.40 -4.64
CA GLY A 217 2.74 -23.06 -4.48
C GLY A 217 1.96 -22.55 -3.27
N ILE A 218 2.07 -21.26 -2.97
CA ILE A 218 1.26 -20.62 -1.94
C ILE A 218 -0.15 -20.46 -2.50
N ALA A 219 -1.12 -21.02 -1.77
CA ALA A 219 -2.51 -20.91 -2.14
C ALA A 219 -2.94 -19.43 -2.17
N SER A 220 -3.69 -19.10 -3.20
CA SER A 220 -4.54 -17.91 -3.15
C SER A 220 -5.92 -18.30 -2.65
N ASP A 221 -6.87 -17.36 -2.61
CA ASP A 221 -8.26 -17.73 -2.34
C ASP A 221 -8.72 -18.86 -3.27
N ARG A 222 -9.70 -19.66 -2.82
CA ARG A 222 -10.09 -20.96 -3.42
C ARG A 222 -10.53 -20.87 -4.90
N LEU A 223 -10.68 -19.67 -5.44
CA LEU A 223 -11.02 -19.38 -6.84
C LEU A 223 -9.84 -18.80 -7.65
N ALA A 224 -8.62 -18.91 -7.14
CA ALA A 224 -7.37 -18.41 -7.76
C ALA A 224 -7.34 -16.90 -8.06
N GLY A 225 -8.32 -16.11 -7.61
CA GLY A 225 -8.69 -14.85 -8.27
C GLY A 225 -8.26 -13.58 -7.55
N GLY A 226 -7.95 -13.65 -6.26
CA GLY A 226 -8.09 -12.44 -5.45
C GLY A 226 -9.50 -11.86 -5.56
N PHE A 227 -9.70 -10.67 -5.04
CA PHE A 227 -10.85 -9.89 -5.49
C PHE A 227 -10.49 -9.27 -6.85
N GLY A 228 -10.39 -10.11 -7.89
CA GLY A 228 -9.93 -9.74 -9.24
C GLY A 228 -10.69 -8.57 -9.83
N PHE A 229 -11.98 -8.41 -9.50
CA PHE A 229 -12.78 -7.24 -9.89
C PHE A 229 -12.25 -5.91 -9.35
N TYR A 230 -11.42 -5.89 -8.29
CA TYR A 230 -10.76 -4.68 -7.80
C TYR A 230 -9.28 -4.62 -8.17
N GLY A 231 -8.72 -5.68 -8.75
CA GLY A 231 -7.30 -5.75 -9.10
C GLY A 231 -6.37 -5.74 -7.88
N MET A 232 -6.79 -6.33 -6.75
CA MET A 232 -5.91 -6.47 -5.59
C MET A 232 -6.20 -7.73 -4.79
N GLN A 233 -5.16 -8.20 -4.09
CA GLN A 233 -5.31 -9.17 -3.01
C GLN A 233 -5.12 -8.47 -1.67
N PRO A 234 -6.24 -8.07 -1.01
CA PRO A 234 -6.19 -7.29 0.22
C PRO A 234 -5.45 -8.02 1.34
N ASN A 235 -5.57 -9.35 1.39
CA ASN A 235 -4.85 -10.17 2.34
C ASN A 235 -3.36 -10.23 2.01
N LEU A 236 -2.90 -10.22 0.75
CA LEU A 236 -1.46 -10.30 0.45
C LEU A 236 -0.70 -9.02 0.81
N VAL A 237 -1.31 -7.86 0.57
CA VAL A 237 -0.72 -6.57 0.95
C VAL A 237 -0.72 -6.37 2.48
N ALA A 238 -1.66 -7.01 3.17
CA ALA A 238 -1.66 -7.10 4.64
C ALA A 238 -0.76 -8.24 5.16
N ILE A 239 -0.54 -9.32 4.41
CA ILE A 239 0.28 -10.49 4.76
C ILE A 239 1.75 -10.20 4.49
N THR A 240 2.12 -9.37 3.51
CA THR A 240 3.49 -8.82 3.44
C THR A 240 3.81 -7.90 4.62
N ALA A 241 2.84 -7.56 5.47
CA ALA A 241 3.12 -7.18 6.86
C ALA A 241 3.41 -8.44 7.71
N TRP A 242 4.46 -9.19 7.34
CA TRP A 242 5.01 -10.24 8.19
C TRP A 242 5.74 -9.57 9.36
N SER A 243 5.02 -9.39 10.46
CA SER A 243 5.61 -8.99 11.73
C SER A 243 6.35 -10.18 12.35
N ARG A 244 7.67 -10.04 12.47
CA ARG A 244 8.23 -9.88 13.82
C ARG A 244 8.55 -8.41 14.03
N ALA A 245 7.54 -7.67 14.50
CA ALA A 245 7.84 -6.74 15.58
C ALA A 245 8.46 -7.58 16.71
N ALA A 246 9.78 -7.59 16.81
CA ALA A 246 10.48 -8.22 17.91
C ALA A 246 11.63 -7.32 18.33
N ARG A 247 11.30 -6.54 19.38
CA ARG A 247 12.15 -5.89 20.37
C ARG A 247 12.96 -4.69 19.89
#